data_AF-S6C9R2-F1
#
_entry.id   AF-S6C9R2-F1
#
_cell.length_a   1.000
_cell.length_b   1.000
_cell.length_c   1.000
_cell.angle_alpha   90.00
_cell.angle_beta   90.00
_cell.angle_gamma   90.00
#
_symmetry.space_group_name_H-M   'P 1'
#
loop_
_entity.id
_entity.type
_entity.pdbx_description
1 polymer ?
#
loop_
_entity_poly.entity_id
_entity_poly.type
_entity_poly.pdbx_seq_one_letter_code
_entity_poly.pdbx_strand_id
1 'polypeptide(L)'
;MDFCKMVSFNSLSKLCVVVAFGFSATVTSTDVAQEQLTQDTLDGGFFCENGDIATESQEVVEGDNTDVEEQIETPEQPMYSVDSHLLPETESVSSLREELPSDMDKEVLKDCEEPLEPAGQRRIKKIFSLYTLDWYLLSEQVSRTALRRSLPSYLADKVPEDCNEPIDPEVEERIRKYLPLYTVEWYLYRLPGNRAALRSSLPKDLAAKVPFNYRRSVDPAVEELIRKYFSLCAVDWYLLPLSENRASLRYTLPKYLAAMVPEDCDTLIEPKLEKRIRKFFSLSEKEQQKIRLSKCNGSN
;
A
#
# COMPACT_ATOMS: atom_id res chain seq x y z
N MET A 1 -2.56 30.50 -33.06
CA MET A 1 -1.69 29.86 -32.05
C MET A 1 -2.54 28.87 -31.26
N ASP A 2 -3.24 27.96 -31.92
CA ASP A 2 -2.79 26.72 -32.57
C ASP A 2 -2.64 25.55 -31.58
N PHE A 3 -3.76 24.82 -31.46
CA PHE A 3 -3.93 23.39 -31.22
C PHE A 3 -2.81 22.62 -30.48
N CYS A 4 -2.98 22.42 -29.17
CA CYS A 4 -2.45 21.23 -28.51
C CYS A 4 -3.31 20.00 -28.90
N LYS A 5 -2.73 19.14 -29.73
CA LYS A 5 -3.24 17.82 -30.10
C LYS A 5 -3.57 16.97 -28.87
N MET A 6 -4.82 16.50 -28.79
CA MET A 6 -5.18 15.31 -28.00
C MET A 6 -4.41 14.11 -28.57
N VAL A 7 -3.54 13.50 -27.77
CA VAL A 7 -2.98 12.17 -28.05
C VAL A 7 -3.81 11.17 -27.25
N SER A 8 -4.60 10.35 -27.94
CA SER A 8 -5.42 9.31 -27.32
C SER A 8 -4.53 8.16 -26.85
N PHE A 9 -4.54 7.87 -25.55
CA PHE A 9 -3.83 6.74 -24.93
C PHE A 9 -4.61 5.43 -25.06
N ASN A 10 -4.75 4.88 -26.26
CA ASN A 10 -5.43 3.58 -26.47
C ASN A 10 -4.62 2.56 -27.27
N SER A 11 -3.28 2.66 -27.31
CA SER A 11 -2.43 1.80 -28.15
C SER A 11 -1.23 1.15 -27.47
N LEU A 12 -0.99 1.37 -26.17
CA LEU A 12 0.22 0.86 -25.50
C LEU A 12 0.24 -0.64 -25.15
N SER A 13 -0.83 -1.41 -25.45
CA SER A 13 -0.85 -2.87 -25.23
C SER A 13 -0.32 -3.71 -26.41
N LYS A 14 0.15 -3.09 -27.51
CA LYS A 14 0.58 -3.82 -28.72
C LYS A 14 2.07 -3.78 -29.05
N LEU A 15 2.91 -3.19 -28.20
CA LEU A 15 4.37 -3.33 -28.31
C LEU A 15 4.85 -4.63 -27.63
N CYS A 16 4.25 -5.76 -28.04
CA CYS A 16 4.92 -7.05 -27.93
C CYS A 16 5.95 -7.11 -29.05
N VAL A 17 7.21 -7.21 -28.63
CA VAL A 17 8.39 -7.46 -29.44
C VAL A 17 8.12 -8.57 -30.46
N VAL A 18 8.10 -8.21 -31.75
CA VAL A 18 8.30 -9.17 -32.83
C VAL A 18 9.78 -9.53 -32.81
N VAL A 19 10.15 -10.54 -32.03
CA VAL A 19 11.44 -11.23 -32.21
C VAL A 19 11.25 -12.14 -33.41
N ALA A 20 11.79 -11.74 -34.55
CA ALA A 20 11.98 -12.64 -35.68
C ALA A 20 13.00 -13.71 -35.30
N PHE A 21 12.53 -14.85 -34.82
CA PHE A 21 13.34 -16.05 -34.63
C PHE A 21 13.56 -16.71 -35.99
N GLY A 22 14.57 -16.21 -36.72
CA GLY A 22 15.18 -16.93 -37.82
C GLY A 22 16.45 -17.60 -37.32
N PHE A 23 16.39 -18.87 -36.93
CA PHE A 23 17.57 -19.72 -36.86
C PHE A 23 17.25 -21.14 -37.29
N SER A 24 18.03 -21.56 -38.28
CA SER A 24 18.00 -22.82 -38.99
C SER A 24 18.14 -24.03 -38.09
N ALA A 25 17.51 -25.12 -38.53
CA ALA A 25 17.75 -26.47 -38.04
C ALA A 25 19.23 -26.84 -38.14
N THR A 26 19.78 -27.45 -37.08
CA THR A 26 20.85 -28.43 -37.20
C THR A 26 20.62 -29.51 -36.15
N VAL A 27 20.33 -30.71 -36.64
CA VAL A 27 20.24 -31.96 -35.90
C VAL A 27 21.66 -32.45 -35.62
N THR A 28 21.98 -32.72 -34.36
CA THR A 28 22.97 -33.74 -33.99
C THR A 28 22.54 -34.35 -32.66
N SER A 29 22.11 -35.61 -32.75
CA SER A 29 21.96 -36.55 -31.65
C SER A 29 23.35 -36.92 -31.14
N THR A 30 23.59 -36.84 -29.84
CA THR A 30 24.61 -37.65 -29.18
C THR A 30 24.14 -38.00 -27.77
N ASP A 31 24.47 -39.23 -27.45
CA ASP A 31 23.99 -40.14 -26.43
C ASP A 31 24.82 -40.02 -25.13
N VAL A 32 24.28 -40.63 -24.07
CA VAL A 32 24.94 -41.05 -22.81
C VAL A 32 25.28 -39.98 -21.76
N ALA A 33 24.60 -40.05 -20.60
CA ALA A 33 25.19 -40.55 -19.34
C ALA A 33 24.30 -40.13 -18.15
N GLN A 34 23.69 -41.14 -17.54
CA GLN A 34 22.95 -41.09 -16.29
C GLN A 34 23.95 -41.10 -15.12
N GLU A 35 24.01 -40.03 -14.33
CA GLU A 35 24.74 -40.02 -13.05
C GLU A 35 23.80 -39.77 -11.86
N GLN A 36 24.07 -40.55 -10.82
CA GLN A 36 23.26 -40.79 -9.63
C GLN A 36 23.09 -39.55 -8.75
N LEU A 37 21.86 -39.34 -8.27
CA LEU A 37 21.57 -38.41 -7.18
C LEU A 37 21.73 -39.17 -5.86
N THR A 38 22.79 -38.86 -5.12
CA THR A 38 23.03 -39.35 -3.75
C THR A 38 22.03 -38.68 -2.81
N GLN A 39 21.24 -39.49 -2.10
CA GLN A 39 20.40 -39.08 -0.99
C GLN A 39 21.28 -38.78 0.22
N ASP A 40 21.21 -37.55 0.74
CA ASP A 40 21.64 -37.26 2.11
C ASP A 40 20.42 -37.04 2.99
N THR A 41 20.31 -37.95 3.94
CA THR A 41 19.34 -38.07 5.02
C THR A 41 19.56 -36.96 6.03
N LEU A 42 18.57 -36.09 6.24
CA LEU A 42 18.49 -35.27 7.45
C LEU A 42 17.25 -35.71 8.25
N ASP A 43 17.56 -36.62 9.16
CA ASP A 43 16.80 -37.01 10.33
C ASP A 43 16.90 -35.87 11.37
N GLY A 44 15.78 -35.51 11.98
CA GLY A 44 15.68 -34.35 12.86
C GLY A 44 14.27 -34.15 13.38
N GLY A 45 13.86 -35.08 14.25
CA GLY A 45 12.53 -35.13 14.83
C GLY A 45 12.13 -33.89 15.62
N PHE A 46 10.91 -33.44 15.40
CA PHE A 46 10.17 -32.59 16.33
C PHE A 46 9.03 -33.41 16.93
N PHE A 47 9.13 -33.68 18.23
CA PHE A 47 8.08 -34.28 19.04
C PHE A 47 6.95 -33.26 19.25
N CYS A 48 5.73 -33.64 18.90
CA CYS A 48 4.51 -33.03 19.42
C CYS A 48 4.26 -33.61 20.82
N GLU A 49 4.07 -32.73 21.82
CA GLU A 49 3.44 -33.11 23.08
C GLU A 49 2.10 -32.38 23.19
N ASN A 50 1.04 -33.18 23.15
CA ASN A 50 -0.33 -32.79 23.45
C ASN A 50 -0.49 -32.67 24.97
N GLY A 51 -1.14 -31.60 25.44
CA GLY A 51 -1.61 -31.46 26.81
C GLY A 51 -3.06 -31.01 26.81
N ASP A 52 -3.97 -31.96 27.00
CA ASP A 52 -5.42 -31.77 27.13
C ASP A 52 -5.84 -31.67 28.61
N ILE A 53 -6.71 -30.68 28.87
CA ILE A 53 -7.92 -30.67 29.73
C ILE A 53 -7.78 -30.86 31.27
N ALA A 54 -8.35 -29.92 32.06
CA ALA A 54 -9.58 -30.13 32.87
C ALA A 54 -9.74 -29.18 34.08
N THR A 55 -11.01 -28.91 34.43
CA THR A 55 -11.57 -28.54 35.76
C THR A 55 -11.44 -27.07 36.19
N GLU A 56 -12.41 -26.38 36.80
CA GLU A 56 -13.68 -26.75 37.44
C GLU A 56 -14.62 -25.53 37.51
N SER A 57 -15.91 -25.82 37.61
CA SER A 57 -17.08 -24.95 37.77
C SER A 57 -17.11 -24.13 39.07
N GLN A 58 -17.71 -22.94 39.00
CA GLN A 58 -18.33 -22.30 40.17
C GLN A 58 -19.66 -21.63 39.78
N GLU A 59 -20.70 -22.10 40.44
CA GLU A 59 -22.09 -21.64 40.45
C GLU A 59 -22.26 -20.50 41.49
N VAL A 60 -23.44 -19.85 41.48
CA VAL A 60 -24.05 -19.00 42.52
C VAL A 60 -23.88 -17.48 42.31
N VAL A 61 -24.94 -16.75 41.93
CA VAL A 61 -26.01 -16.13 42.77
C VAL A 61 -26.97 -15.34 41.87
N GLU A 62 -28.26 -15.54 42.07
CA GLU A 62 -29.41 -14.80 41.53
C GLU A 62 -29.69 -13.52 42.35
N GLY A 63 -30.02 -12.40 41.70
CA GLY A 63 -30.31 -11.14 42.38
C GLY A 63 -30.98 -10.08 41.51
N ASP A 64 -32.32 -10.10 41.55
CA ASP A 64 -33.35 -9.04 41.37
C ASP A 64 -33.04 -7.70 40.65
N ASN A 65 -33.84 -7.47 39.60
CA ASN A 65 -34.66 -6.30 39.28
C ASN A 65 -34.11 -4.89 39.53
N THR A 66 -33.82 -4.14 38.46
CA THR A 66 -33.95 -2.67 38.44
C THR A 66 -34.35 -2.16 37.05
N ASP A 67 -35.17 -1.11 37.08
CA ASP A 67 -35.98 -0.49 36.03
C ASP A 67 -35.33 -0.20 34.67
N VAL A 68 -36.19 -0.25 33.66
CA VAL A 68 -35.98 0.12 32.25
C VAL A 68 -35.71 1.63 32.15
N GLU A 69 -34.46 2.00 31.87
CA GLU A 69 -34.08 3.31 31.36
C GLU A 69 -33.89 3.20 29.84
N GLU A 70 -34.58 4.05 29.07
CA GLU A 70 -34.57 4.06 27.61
C GLU A 70 -33.13 4.20 27.07
N GLN A 71 -32.60 3.11 26.49
CA GLN A 71 -31.41 3.18 25.65
C GLN A 71 -31.74 3.99 24.39
N ILE A 72 -31.32 5.25 24.41
CA ILE A 72 -31.11 6.00 23.17
C ILE A 72 -29.95 5.30 22.45
N GLU A 73 -30.26 4.54 21.40
CA GLU A 73 -29.28 4.01 20.46
C GLU A 73 -28.41 5.17 19.97
N THR A 74 -27.23 5.30 20.56
CA THR A 74 -26.20 6.19 20.04
C THR A 74 -25.68 5.50 18.78
N PRO A 75 -25.78 6.12 17.59
CA PRO A 75 -25.31 5.49 16.36
C PRO A 75 -23.85 5.11 16.55
N GLU A 76 -23.53 3.82 16.37
CA GLU A 76 -22.16 3.31 16.46
C GLU A 76 -21.24 4.20 15.62
N GLN A 77 -20.45 5.00 16.33
CA GLN A 77 -19.49 5.90 15.73
C GLN A 77 -18.44 5.02 15.03
N PRO A 78 -18.07 5.32 13.77
CA PRO A 78 -17.13 4.47 13.04
C PRO A 78 -15.85 4.34 13.84
N MET A 79 -15.47 3.10 14.20
CA MET A 79 -14.30 2.73 15.02
C MET A 79 -12.95 3.26 14.49
N TYR A 80 -12.93 3.92 13.34
CA TYR A 80 -11.74 4.41 12.65
C TYR A 80 -11.98 5.81 12.05
N SER A 81 -12.39 6.78 12.87
CA SER A 81 -12.36 8.18 12.46
C SER A 81 -11.03 8.81 12.87
N VAL A 82 -10.39 9.61 12.01
CA VAL A 82 -9.20 10.41 12.39
C VAL A 82 -9.48 11.27 13.63
N ASP A 83 -10.74 11.64 13.87
CA ASP A 83 -11.14 12.40 15.06
C ASP A 83 -11.05 11.58 16.37
N SER A 84 -11.16 10.24 16.34
CA SER A 84 -10.96 9.43 17.55
C SER A 84 -9.49 9.39 17.99
N HIS A 85 -8.55 9.54 17.04
CA HIS A 85 -7.13 9.65 17.34
C HIS A 85 -6.69 11.03 17.84
N LEU A 86 -7.57 12.03 17.79
CA LEU A 86 -7.31 13.39 18.29
C LEU A 86 -7.94 13.66 19.66
N LEU A 87 -8.64 12.68 20.22
CA LEU A 87 -9.13 12.76 21.59
C LEU A 87 -7.96 12.60 22.58
N PRO A 88 -7.97 13.33 23.72
CA PRO A 88 -6.93 13.30 24.73
C PRO A 88 -7.00 12.01 25.57
N GLU A 89 -6.85 10.86 24.91
CA GLU A 89 -6.68 9.57 25.54
C GLU A 89 -5.20 9.17 25.42
N THR A 90 -4.60 8.75 26.52
CA THR A 90 -3.15 8.46 26.60
C THR A 90 -2.71 7.36 25.62
N GLU A 91 -3.60 6.40 25.32
CA GLU A 91 -3.33 5.31 24.38
C GLU A 91 -3.39 5.75 22.89
N SER A 92 -4.25 6.73 22.56
CA SER A 92 -4.42 7.22 21.19
C SER A 92 -3.21 8.03 20.73
N VAL A 93 -2.66 8.88 21.60
CA VAL A 93 -1.50 9.75 21.31
C VAL A 93 -0.20 8.94 21.13
N SER A 94 -0.05 7.87 21.91
CA SER A 94 1.08 6.94 21.81
C SER A 94 1.10 6.25 20.44
N SER A 95 -0.05 5.72 20.02
CA SER A 95 -0.24 5.09 18.71
C SER A 95 -0.02 6.09 17.57
N LEU A 96 -0.50 7.33 17.73
CA LEU A 96 -0.32 8.42 16.77
C LEU A 96 1.16 8.73 16.52
N ARG A 97 2.04 8.64 17.53
CA ARG A 97 3.49 8.83 17.37
C ARG A 97 4.18 7.73 16.59
N GLU A 98 3.69 6.49 16.69
CA GLU A 98 4.25 5.37 15.93
C GLU A 98 3.88 5.46 14.44
N GLU A 99 2.71 6.04 14.14
CA GLU A 99 2.20 6.18 12.77
C GLU A 99 2.61 7.48 12.07
N LEU A 100 2.92 8.54 12.83
CA LEU A 100 3.30 9.83 12.25
C LEU A 100 4.76 9.87 11.76
N PRO A 101 5.04 10.64 10.69
CA PRO A 101 6.41 10.92 10.28
C PRO A 101 7.25 11.57 11.40
N SER A 102 8.50 11.12 11.56
CA SER A 102 9.40 11.56 12.64
C SER A 102 9.66 13.07 12.73
N ASP A 103 9.47 13.83 11.65
CA ASP A 103 9.59 15.29 11.66
C ASP A 103 8.41 15.99 12.36
N MET A 104 7.34 15.24 12.67
CA MET A 104 6.16 15.68 13.41
C MET A 104 6.13 15.24 14.87
N ASP A 105 7.13 14.48 15.34
CA ASP A 105 7.23 14.09 16.76
C ASP A 105 7.20 15.29 17.72
N LYS A 106 7.61 16.46 17.23
CA LYS A 106 7.59 17.73 17.98
C LYS A 106 6.21 18.36 18.06
N GLU A 107 5.31 18.02 17.14
CA GLU A 107 3.93 18.52 17.11
C GLU A 107 2.99 17.68 17.97
N VAL A 108 3.34 16.42 18.20
CA VAL A 108 2.69 15.58 19.21
C VAL A 108 3.33 15.87 20.56
N LEU A 109 2.62 16.59 21.44
CA LEU A 109 3.09 16.97 22.77
C LEU A 109 3.60 15.76 23.57
N LYS A 110 4.65 15.96 24.38
CA LYS A 110 5.19 14.90 25.26
C LYS A 110 4.24 14.54 26.40
N ASP A 111 3.44 15.50 26.83
CA ASP A 111 2.50 15.32 27.94
C ASP A 111 1.09 15.22 27.36
N CYS A 112 0.44 14.08 27.61
CA CYS A 112 -0.85 13.69 27.01
C CYS A 112 -2.05 14.50 27.52
N GLU A 113 -1.82 15.46 28.43
CA GLU A 113 -2.88 16.25 29.06
C GLU A 113 -3.17 17.56 28.31
N GLU A 114 -2.25 18.02 27.46
CA GLU A 114 -2.43 19.25 26.71
C GLU A 114 -3.06 18.96 25.33
N PRO A 115 -4.18 19.60 24.98
CA PRO A 115 -4.78 19.44 23.67
C PRO A 115 -3.84 19.94 22.56
N LEU A 116 -3.71 19.15 21.50
CA LEU A 116 -2.88 19.49 20.33
C LEU A 116 -3.23 20.88 19.79
N GLU A 117 -2.20 21.69 19.47
CA GLU A 117 -2.41 23.00 18.87
C GLU A 117 -3.20 22.86 17.54
N PRO A 118 -4.16 23.75 17.23
CA PRO A 118 -4.96 23.67 15.99
C PRO A 118 -4.14 23.61 14.70
N ALA A 119 -2.89 24.07 14.71
CA ALA A 119 -1.95 23.93 13.59
C ALA A 119 -1.44 22.48 13.44
N GLY A 120 -1.03 21.85 14.54
CA GLY A 120 -0.58 20.46 14.59
C GLY A 120 -1.71 19.49 14.23
N GLN A 121 -2.92 19.68 14.79
CA GLN A 121 -4.09 18.87 14.43
C GLN A 121 -4.39 18.92 12.93
N ARG A 122 -4.32 20.11 12.31
CA ARG A 122 -4.52 20.26 10.85
C ARG A 122 -3.47 19.55 10.04
N ARG A 123 -2.21 19.52 10.50
CA ARG A 123 -1.10 18.89 9.81
C ARG A 123 -1.12 17.36 9.94
N ILE A 124 -1.44 16.85 11.14
CA ILE A 124 -1.68 15.44 11.44
C ILE A 124 -2.86 14.94 10.61
N LYS A 125 -4.00 15.64 10.65
CA LYS A 125 -5.16 15.36 9.80
C LYS A 125 -4.74 15.30 8.34
N LYS A 126 -4.06 16.32 7.82
CA LYS A 126 -3.59 16.34 6.43
C LYS A 126 -2.75 15.12 6.06
N ILE A 127 -1.90 14.63 6.96
CA ILE A 127 -1.06 13.45 6.69
C ILE A 127 -1.87 12.16 6.74
N PHE A 128 -2.68 11.94 7.77
CA PHE A 128 -3.57 10.79 7.81
C PHE A 128 -4.52 10.77 6.63
N SER A 129 -5.08 11.93 6.30
CA SER A 129 -5.87 12.12 5.10
C SER A 129 -5.08 11.71 3.85
N LEU A 130 -3.83 12.15 3.64
CA LEU A 130 -3.04 11.72 2.46
C LEU A 130 -2.88 10.19 2.33
N TYR A 131 -2.98 9.45 3.44
CA TYR A 131 -2.88 7.98 3.46
C TYR A 131 -4.24 7.27 3.57
N THR A 132 -5.30 7.96 3.95
CA THR A 132 -6.64 7.39 4.10
C THR A 132 -7.53 7.76 2.94
N LEU A 133 -8.34 6.79 2.56
CA LEU A 133 -9.46 6.92 1.63
C LEU A 133 -10.28 8.20 1.83
N ASP A 134 -10.41 8.64 3.09
CA ASP A 134 -11.22 9.79 3.47
C ASP A 134 -10.72 11.12 2.87
N TRP A 135 -9.42 11.28 2.57
CA TRP A 135 -8.96 12.51 1.90
C TRP A 135 -9.47 12.64 0.49
N TYR A 136 -9.52 11.53 -0.24
CA TYR A 136 -10.07 11.52 -1.58
C TYR A 136 -11.56 11.89 -1.57
N LEU A 137 -12.25 11.64 -0.45
CA LEU A 137 -13.68 11.92 -0.28
C LEU A 137 -13.96 13.32 0.28
N LEU A 138 -12.94 14.11 0.65
CA LEU A 138 -13.13 15.49 1.08
C LEU A 138 -13.73 16.35 -0.05
N SER A 139 -14.55 17.33 0.34
CA SER A 139 -15.14 18.35 -0.53
C SER A 139 -14.14 19.45 -0.95
N GLU A 140 -12.84 19.15 -0.99
CA GLU A 140 -11.80 20.06 -1.47
C GLU A 140 -11.51 19.82 -2.96
N GLN A 141 -11.30 20.90 -3.73
CA GLN A 141 -11.06 20.81 -5.18
C GLN A 141 -9.83 19.94 -5.53
N VAL A 142 -8.78 20.03 -4.72
CA VAL A 142 -7.54 19.27 -4.90
C VAL A 142 -7.80 17.78 -4.70
N SER A 143 -8.48 17.41 -3.61
CA SER A 143 -8.91 16.03 -3.32
C SER A 143 -9.78 15.47 -4.43
N ARG A 144 -10.78 16.23 -4.89
CA ARG A 144 -11.73 15.80 -5.92
C ARG A 144 -11.05 15.52 -7.26
N THR A 145 -10.12 16.40 -7.65
CA THR A 145 -9.31 16.23 -8.88
C THR A 145 -8.41 15.00 -8.79
N ALA A 146 -7.76 14.80 -7.64
CA ALA A 146 -6.90 13.64 -7.39
C ALA A 146 -7.72 12.32 -7.37
N LEU A 147 -8.90 12.32 -6.76
CA LEU A 147 -9.83 11.19 -6.76
C LEU A 147 -10.22 10.81 -8.17
N ARG A 148 -10.73 11.76 -8.97
CA ARG A 148 -11.12 11.50 -10.37
C ARG A 148 -9.96 10.96 -11.23
N ARG A 149 -8.72 11.41 -10.99
CA ARG A 149 -7.54 10.90 -11.69
C ARG A 149 -7.15 9.47 -11.27
N SER A 150 -7.40 9.11 -10.01
CA SER A 150 -7.01 7.82 -9.43
C SER A 150 -8.04 6.71 -9.69
N LEU A 151 -9.27 7.09 -10.04
CA LEU A 151 -10.36 6.18 -10.35
C LEU A 151 -10.34 5.73 -11.84
N PRO A 152 -10.91 4.55 -12.15
CA PRO A 152 -11.27 4.20 -13.51
C PRO A 152 -12.23 5.24 -14.09
N SER A 153 -12.20 5.43 -15.41
CA SER A 153 -13.09 6.36 -16.11
C SER A 153 -14.56 6.21 -15.70
N TYR A 154 -15.08 4.97 -15.62
CA TYR A 154 -16.49 4.73 -15.27
C TYR A 154 -16.90 5.14 -13.84
N LEU A 155 -15.95 5.29 -12.91
CA LEU A 155 -16.20 5.86 -11.57
C LEU A 155 -15.86 7.35 -11.55
N ALA A 156 -14.76 7.75 -12.19
CA ALA A 156 -14.32 9.14 -12.28
C ALA A 156 -15.41 10.04 -12.89
N ASP A 157 -16.10 9.57 -13.94
CA ASP A 157 -17.18 10.29 -14.60
C ASP A 157 -18.40 10.51 -13.69
N LYS A 158 -18.54 9.69 -12.63
CA LYS A 158 -19.64 9.77 -11.65
C LYS A 158 -19.30 10.62 -10.42
N VAL A 159 -18.04 11.00 -10.25
CA VAL A 159 -17.61 11.86 -9.14
C VAL A 159 -17.77 13.31 -9.60
N PRO A 160 -18.60 14.17 -8.97
CA PRO A 160 -18.81 15.54 -9.44
C PRO A 160 -17.50 16.36 -9.55
N GLU A 161 -17.42 17.26 -10.54
CA GLU A 161 -16.27 18.19 -10.69
C GLU A 161 -16.32 19.35 -9.69
N ASP A 162 -17.53 19.83 -9.37
CA ASP A 162 -17.76 20.84 -8.34
C ASP A 162 -17.62 20.20 -6.96
N CYS A 163 -16.70 20.71 -6.15
CA CYS A 163 -16.44 20.19 -4.83
C CYS A 163 -17.56 20.50 -3.82
N ASN A 164 -18.47 21.43 -4.14
CA ASN A 164 -19.67 21.71 -3.36
C ASN A 164 -20.78 20.67 -3.59
N GLU A 165 -20.69 19.88 -4.66
CA GLU A 165 -21.63 18.79 -4.93
C GLU A 165 -21.17 17.51 -4.21
N PRO A 166 -22.01 16.94 -3.34
CA PRO A 166 -21.67 15.71 -2.64
C PRO A 166 -21.53 14.55 -3.63
N ILE A 167 -20.63 13.62 -3.34
CA ILE A 167 -20.54 12.37 -4.11
C ILE A 167 -21.78 11.55 -3.79
N ASP A 168 -22.42 11.00 -4.82
CA ASP A 168 -23.54 10.09 -4.62
C ASP A 168 -23.13 8.92 -3.69
N PRO A 169 -23.90 8.59 -2.64
CA PRO A 169 -23.50 7.58 -1.65
C PRO A 169 -23.18 6.21 -2.25
N GLU A 170 -23.86 5.80 -3.32
CA GLU A 170 -23.59 4.53 -4.02
C GLU A 170 -22.24 4.60 -4.76
N VAL A 171 -21.91 5.76 -5.33
CA VAL A 171 -20.62 6.02 -5.97
C VAL A 171 -19.51 6.08 -4.92
N GLU A 172 -19.72 6.76 -3.79
CA GLU A 172 -18.79 6.80 -2.67
C GLU A 172 -18.49 5.39 -2.15
N GLU A 173 -19.50 4.55 -1.89
CA GLU A 173 -19.30 3.17 -1.44
C GLU A 173 -18.44 2.37 -2.44
N ARG A 174 -18.68 2.54 -3.74
CA ARG A 174 -17.87 1.90 -4.80
C ARG A 174 -16.44 2.41 -4.80
N ILE A 175 -16.21 3.68 -4.54
CA ILE A 175 -14.88 4.30 -4.40
C ILE A 175 -14.19 3.77 -3.15
N ARG A 176 -14.91 3.67 -2.02
CA ARG A 176 -14.43 3.10 -0.76
C ARG A 176 -14.00 1.65 -0.94
N LYS A 177 -14.73 0.91 -1.76
CA LYS A 177 -14.34 -0.44 -2.15
C LYS A 177 -13.11 -0.41 -3.07
N TYR A 178 -13.06 0.53 -4.01
CA TYR A 178 -12.03 0.68 -5.06
C TYR A 178 -10.66 1.15 -4.59
N LEU A 179 -10.53 2.19 -3.80
CA LEU A 179 -9.21 2.72 -3.48
C LEU A 179 -8.34 1.77 -2.63
N PRO A 180 -8.90 0.94 -1.71
CA PRO A 180 -8.16 -0.17 -1.12
C PRO A 180 -7.73 -1.20 -2.16
N LEU A 181 -8.42 -1.34 -3.31
CA LEU A 181 -8.01 -2.22 -4.42
C LEU A 181 -6.59 -1.92 -4.94
N TYR A 182 -6.09 -0.71 -4.73
CA TYR A 182 -4.77 -0.28 -5.20
C TYR A 182 -3.63 -0.61 -4.24
N THR A 183 -3.92 -1.12 -3.05
CA THR A 183 -2.89 -1.66 -2.16
C THR A 183 -2.72 -3.15 -2.39
N VAL A 184 -1.49 -3.66 -2.24
CA VAL A 184 -1.19 -5.10 -2.40
C VAL A 184 -2.06 -5.98 -1.49
N GLU A 185 -2.52 -5.43 -0.37
CA GLU A 185 -3.42 -6.10 0.58
C GLU A 185 -4.74 -6.52 -0.05
N TRP A 186 -5.33 -5.68 -0.89
CA TRP A 186 -6.59 -6.06 -1.53
C TRP A 186 -6.39 -7.26 -2.45
N TYR A 187 -5.29 -7.28 -3.21
CA TYR A 187 -4.97 -8.43 -4.04
C TYR A 187 -4.77 -9.72 -3.24
N LEU A 188 -4.27 -9.61 -2.00
CA LEU A 188 -4.01 -10.75 -1.13
C LEU A 188 -5.28 -11.25 -0.41
N TYR A 189 -6.29 -10.40 -0.25
CA TYR A 189 -7.57 -10.73 0.38
C TYR A 189 -8.31 -11.90 -0.30
N ARG A 190 -9.00 -12.74 0.49
CA ARG A 190 -9.59 -14.03 0.04
C ARG A 190 -10.96 -13.88 -0.65
N LEU A 191 -11.01 -13.09 -1.71
CA LEU A 191 -12.20 -12.96 -2.57
C LEU A 191 -11.91 -13.50 -3.99
N PRO A 192 -12.92 -14.10 -4.66
CA PRO A 192 -12.75 -14.68 -5.98
C PRO A 192 -12.29 -13.66 -7.03
N GLY A 193 -12.84 -12.44 -7.00
CA GLY A 193 -12.43 -11.35 -7.90
C GLY A 193 -10.97 -10.93 -7.69
N ASN A 194 -10.54 -10.82 -6.43
CA ASN A 194 -9.21 -10.39 -6.04
C ASN A 194 -8.15 -11.38 -6.50
N ARG A 195 -8.44 -12.69 -6.39
CA ARG A 195 -7.49 -13.74 -6.80
C ARG A 195 -7.25 -13.74 -8.31
N ALA A 196 -8.32 -13.57 -9.10
CA ALA A 196 -8.21 -13.45 -10.55
C ALA A 196 -7.44 -12.18 -10.95
N ALA A 197 -7.78 -11.05 -10.35
CA ALA A 197 -7.10 -9.77 -10.58
C ALA A 197 -5.62 -9.83 -10.21
N LEU A 198 -5.27 -10.41 -9.05
CA LEU A 198 -3.88 -10.59 -8.62
C LEU A 198 -3.10 -11.40 -9.66
N ARG A 199 -3.64 -12.54 -10.10
CA ARG A 199 -2.98 -13.40 -11.09
C ARG A 199 -2.81 -12.70 -12.45
N SER A 200 -3.72 -11.80 -12.84
CA SER A 200 -3.56 -11.01 -14.08
C SER A 200 -2.54 -9.87 -13.95
N SER A 201 -2.34 -9.34 -12.74
CA SER A 201 -1.41 -8.24 -12.48
C SER A 201 0.02 -8.71 -12.22
N LEU A 202 0.24 -10.00 -11.97
CA LEU A 202 1.54 -10.60 -11.69
C LEU A 202 2.25 -11.14 -12.96
N PRO A 203 3.58 -11.19 -12.96
CA PRO A 203 4.35 -11.95 -13.96
C PRO A 203 3.92 -13.43 -13.98
N LYS A 204 3.99 -14.07 -15.16
CA LYS A 204 3.45 -15.42 -15.37
C LYS A 204 3.96 -16.46 -14.36
N ASP A 205 5.25 -16.40 -14.03
CA ASP A 205 5.92 -17.30 -13.09
C ASP A 205 5.43 -17.11 -11.64
N LEU A 206 5.23 -15.86 -11.21
CA LEU A 206 4.70 -15.55 -9.89
C LEU A 206 3.19 -15.82 -9.81
N ALA A 207 2.44 -15.48 -10.86
CA ALA A 207 1.02 -15.78 -11.00
C ALA A 207 0.73 -17.28 -10.91
N ALA A 208 1.60 -18.14 -11.46
CA ALA A 208 1.45 -19.58 -11.39
C ALA A 208 1.51 -20.12 -9.95
N LYS A 209 2.26 -19.45 -9.05
CA LYS A 209 2.39 -19.81 -7.63
C LYS A 209 1.21 -19.39 -6.77
N VAL A 210 0.38 -18.46 -7.24
CA VAL A 210 -0.82 -18.01 -6.54
C VAL A 210 -1.96 -19.02 -6.73
N PRO A 211 -2.58 -19.60 -5.69
CA PRO A 211 -3.66 -20.56 -5.88
C PRO A 211 -4.83 -20.01 -6.71
N PHE A 212 -5.38 -20.79 -7.64
CA PHE A 212 -6.60 -20.40 -8.37
C PHE A 212 -7.83 -20.32 -7.45
N ASN A 213 -7.93 -21.24 -6.49
CA ASN A 213 -9.03 -21.28 -5.54
C ASN A 213 -8.80 -20.23 -4.43
N TYR A 214 -9.63 -19.19 -4.40
CA TYR A 214 -9.55 -18.10 -3.43
C TYR A 214 -9.71 -18.54 -1.96
N ARG A 215 -10.25 -19.74 -1.71
CA ARG A 215 -10.37 -20.31 -0.36
C ARG A 215 -9.02 -20.78 0.19
N ARG A 216 -8.04 -21.07 -0.67
CA ARG A 216 -6.68 -21.42 -0.25
C ARG A 216 -5.89 -20.13 0.01
N SER A 217 -5.18 -20.08 1.13
CA SER A 217 -4.22 -19.01 1.41
C SER A 217 -3.08 -19.03 0.39
N VAL A 218 -2.53 -17.84 0.12
CA VAL A 218 -1.25 -17.75 -0.58
C VAL A 218 -0.17 -18.24 0.38
N ASP A 219 0.80 -18.98 -0.15
CA ASP A 219 1.98 -19.36 0.62
C ASP A 219 2.71 -18.09 1.10
N PRO A 220 3.13 -17.98 2.37
CA PRO A 220 3.76 -16.77 2.90
C PRO A 220 4.98 -16.30 2.11
N ALA A 221 5.81 -17.22 1.59
CA ALA A 221 6.96 -16.84 0.76
C ALA A 221 6.53 -16.30 -0.60
N VAL A 222 5.45 -16.84 -1.18
CA VAL A 222 4.85 -16.30 -2.41
C VAL A 222 4.23 -14.93 -2.15
N GLU A 223 3.57 -14.74 -1.01
CA GLU A 223 3.02 -13.44 -0.59
C GLU A 223 4.12 -12.38 -0.46
N GLU A 224 5.26 -12.70 0.17
CA GLU A 224 6.40 -11.80 0.26
C GLU A 224 6.93 -11.39 -1.13
N LEU A 225 7.03 -12.34 -2.07
CA LEU A 225 7.41 -12.06 -3.46
C LEU A 225 6.41 -11.14 -4.16
N ILE A 226 5.12 -11.31 -3.90
CA ILE A 226 4.06 -10.44 -4.44
C ILE A 226 4.20 -9.03 -3.90
N ARG A 227 4.35 -8.88 -2.57
CA ARG A 227 4.58 -7.59 -1.91
C ARG A 227 5.81 -6.89 -2.47
N LYS A 228 6.90 -7.63 -2.66
CA LYS A 228 8.12 -7.14 -3.30
C LYS A 228 7.89 -6.69 -4.74
N TYR A 229 7.13 -7.47 -5.52
CA TYR A 229 6.79 -7.09 -6.90
C TYR A 229 5.98 -5.79 -6.97
N PHE A 230 4.90 -5.68 -6.19
CA PHE A 230 4.08 -4.46 -6.16
C PHE A 230 4.86 -3.26 -5.61
N SER A 231 5.75 -3.48 -4.65
CA SER A 231 6.69 -2.46 -4.18
C SER A 231 7.60 -1.97 -5.32
N LEU A 232 8.15 -2.88 -6.13
CA LEU A 232 8.96 -2.51 -7.31
C LEU A 232 8.14 -1.78 -8.37
N CYS A 233 6.89 -2.18 -8.62
CA CYS A 233 6.00 -1.46 -9.53
C CYS A 233 5.73 -0.02 -9.05
N ALA A 234 5.66 0.21 -7.74
CA ALA A 234 5.58 1.57 -7.19
C ALA A 234 6.86 2.37 -7.49
N VAL A 235 8.04 1.75 -7.50
CA VAL A 235 9.30 2.40 -7.93
C VAL A 235 9.25 2.78 -9.40
N ASP A 236 8.77 1.90 -10.27
CA ASP A 236 8.63 2.21 -11.69
C ASP A 236 7.68 3.39 -11.92
N TRP A 237 6.59 3.47 -11.14
CA TRP A 237 5.72 4.64 -11.13
C TRP A 237 6.50 5.91 -10.77
N TYR A 238 7.29 5.93 -9.70
CA TYR A 238 8.09 7.10 -9.34
C TYR A 238 9.10 7.53 -10.43
N LEU A 239 9.56 6.60 -11.25
CA LEU A 239 10.57 6.86 -12.29
C LEU A 239 9.97 7.41 -13.60
N LEU A 240 8.63 7.41 -13.75
CA LEU A 240 7.97 8.01 -14.91
C LEU A 240 8.33 9.50 -15.08
N PRO A 241 8.47 10.00 -16.32
CA PRO A 241 8.78 11.41 -16.61
C PRO A 241 7.54 12.30 -16.50
N LEU A 242 6.85 12.24 -15.36
CA LEU A 242 5.70 13.07 -15.04
C LEU A 242 6.05 13.95 -13.84
N SER A 243 5.57 15.20 -13.85
CA SER A 243 5.88 16.18 -12.81
C SER A 243 5.46 15.72 -11.41
N GLU A 244 4.29 15.10 -11.30
CA GLU A 244 3.74 14.54 -10.06
C GLU A 244 4.64 13.43 -9.52
N ASN A 245 4.98 12.45 -10.37
CA ASN A 245 5.85 11.33 -10.03
C ASN A 245 7.23 11.81 -9.59
N ARG A 246 7.77 12.85 -10.25
CA ARG A 246 9.06 13.45 -9.92
C ARG A 246 9.04 14.15 -8.55
N ALA A 247 7.99 14.91 -8.25
CA ALA A 247 7.82 15.55 -6.95
C ALA A 247 7.69 14.52 -5.84
N SER A 248 6.85 13.50 -6.04
CA SER A 248 6.67 12.41 -5.07
C SER A 248 7.96 11.61 -4.87
N LEU A 249 8.71 11.32 -5.95
CA LEU A 249 10.01 10.64 -5.86
C LEU A 249 11.00 11.43 -5.00
N ARG A 250 11.11 12.75 -5.21
CA ARG A 250 12.00 13.61 -4.42
C ARG A 250 11.58 13.70 -2.96
N TYR A 251 10.29 13.68 -2.68
CA TYR A 251 9.75 13.67 -1.32
C TYR A 251 10.10 12.38 -0.57
N THR A 252 9.95 11.22 -1.22
CA THR A 252 10.14 9.90 -0.60
C THR A 252 11.61 9.52 -0.41
N LEU A 253 12.50 10.06 -1.24
CA LEU A 253 13.93 9.77 -1.20
C LEU A 253 14.66 10.48 -0.06
N PRO A 254 15.78 9.92 0.46
CA PRO A 254 16.65 10.65 1.36
C PRO A 254 17.25 11.87 0.64
N LYS A 255 17.47 12.98 1.38
CA LYS A 255 17.89 14.30 0.85
C LYS A 255 18.98 14.23 -0.23
N TYR A 256 20.01 13.39 -0.04
CA TYR A 256 21.13 13.29 -0.99
C TYR A 256 20.74 12.65 -2.33
N LEU A 257 19.76 11.73 -2.36
CA LEU A 257 19.23 11.19 -3.61
C LEU A 257 18.21 12.15 -4.21
N ALA A 258 17.34 12.73 -3.39
CA ALA A 258 16.33 13.70 -3.82
C ALA A 258 16.95 14.93 -4.52
N ALA A 259 18.11 15.39 -4.05
CA ALA A 259 18.85 16.49 -4.66
C ALA A 259 19.50 16.13 -6.01
N MET A 260 19.72 14.84 -6.29
CA MET A 260 20.25 14.37 -7.58
C MET A 260 19.14 14.16 -8.62
N VAL A 261 17.89 14.01 -8.17
CA VAL A 261 16.74 13.82 -9.06
C VAL A 261 16.38 15.17 -9.71
N PRO A 262 16.35 15.26 -11.06
CA PRO A 262 15.99 16.48 -11.76
C PRO A 262 14.61 17.02 -11.35
N GLU A 263 14.47 18.35 -11.32
CA GLU A 263 13.17 19.01 -11.08
C GLU A 263 12.27 18.93 -12.30
N ASP A 264 12.86 19.14 -13.47
CA ASP A 264 12.18 19.05 -14.75
C ASP A 264 11.90 17.58 -15.11
N CYS A 265 10.65 17.28 -15.46
CA CYS A 265 10.24 15.94 -15.86
C CYS A 265 10.75 15.56 -17.26
N ASP A 266 11.06 16.54 -18.12
CA ASP A 266 11.62 16.32 -19.46
C ASP A 266 13.09 15.88 -19.38
N THR A 267 13.75 16.17 -18.25
CA THR A 267 15.11 15.69 -17.98
C THR A 267 15.08 14.25 -17.50
N LEU A 268 15.77 13.37 -18.23
CA LEU A 268 15.90 11.96 -17.90
C LEU A 268 16.73 11.77 -16.62
N ILE A 269 16.30 10.83 -15.77
CA ILE A 269 17.11 10.37 -14.64
C ILE A 269 18.30 9.59 -15.19
N GLU A 270 19.52 9.96 -14.78
CA GLU A 270 20.71 9.22 -15.20
C GLU A 270 20.61 7.74 -14.76
N PRO A 271 20.99 6.76 -15.61
CA PRO A 271 20.89 5.34 -15.27
C PRO A 271 21.62 4.95 -13.97
N LYS A 272 22.70 5.65 -13.65
CA LYS A 272 23.46 5.47 -12.40
C LYS A 272 22.67 5.93 -11.18
N LEU A 273 21.93 7.04 -11.29
CA LEU A 273 21.05 7.53 -10.24
C LEU A 273 19.82 6.63 -10.10
N GLU A 274 19.20 6.23 -11.21
CA GLU A 274 18.07 5.30 -11.22
C GLU A 274 18.42 4.00 -10.48
N LYS A 275 19.60 3.42 -10.75
CA LYS A 275 20.07 2.21 -10.05
C LYS A 275 20.20 2.43 -8.54
N ARG A 276 20.60 3.63 -8.08
CA ARG A 276 20.67 3.98 -6.65
C ARG A 276 19.28 4.12 -6.03
N ILE A 277 18.34 4.74 -6.75
CA ILE A 277 16.95 4.89 -6.35
C ILE A 277 16.31 3.51 -6.18
N ARG A 278 16.42 2.64 -7.19
CA ARG A 278 15.92 1.26 -7.14
C ARG A 278 16.55 0.47 -5.98
N LYS A 279 17.86 0.61 -5.78
CA LYS A 279 18.55 -0.01 -4.64
C LYS A 279 17.99 0.47 -3.30
N PHE A 280 17.68 1.76 -3.17
CA PHE A 280 17.07 2.32 -1.95
C PHE A 280 15.68 1.73 -1.69
N PHE A 281 14.81 1.70 -2.70
CA PHE A 281 13.47 1.11 -2.55
C PHE A 281 13.47 -0.41 -2.41
N SER A 282 14.58 -1.09 -2.72
CA SER A 282 14.74 -2.52 -2.47
C SER A 282 15.08 -2.84 -1.01
N LEU A 283 15.36 -1.82 -0.18
CA LEU A 283 15.62 -1.98 1.26
C LEU A 283 14.30 -2.14 2.02
N SER A 284 14.37 -2.75 3.20
CA SER A 284 13.22 -2.78 4.11
C SER A 284 12.82 -1.37 4.57
N GLU A 285 11.54 -1.17 4.92
CA GLU A 285 11.00 0.10 5.43
C GLU A 285 11.87 0.68 6.56
N LYS A 286 12.26 -0.18 7.52
CA LYS A 286 13.10 0.16 8.67
C LYS A 286 14.50 0.65 8.25
N GLU A 287 15.09 0.03 7.24
CA GLU A 287 16.39 0.47 6.69
C GLU A 287 16.26 1.78 5.92
N GLN A 288 15.19 1.94 5.12
CA GLN A 288 14.89 3.20 4.43
C GLN A 288 14.75 4.35 5.41
N GLN A 289 13.98 4.17 6.49
CA GLN A 289 13.79 5.15 7.55
C GLN A 289 15.11 5.47 8.27
N LYS A 290 15.91 4.45 8.61
CA LYS A 290 17.24 4.66 9.20
C LYS A 290 18.14 5.50 8.31
N ILE A 291 18.14 5.28 6.99
CA ILE A 291 18.92 6.08 6.03
C ILE A 291 18.42 7.52 5.99
N ARG A 292 17.09 7.74 5.96
CA ARG A 292 16.48 9.07 6.00
C ARG A 292 16.89 9.86 7.26
N LEU A 293 16.94 9.19 8.42
CA LEU A 293 17.29 9.78 9.71
C LEU A 293 18.80 9.98 9.92
N SER A 294 19.63 9.04 9.46
CA SER A 294 21.07 8.99 9.77
C SER A 294 21.91 10.21 9.35
N LYS A 295 21.39 11.04 8.43
CA LYS A 295 22.12 12.21 7.91
C LYS A 295 21.62 13.55 8.41
N CYS A 296 20.61 13.59 9.28
CA CYS A 296 20.24 14.83 9.96
C CYS A 296 21.27 15.25 11.04
N ASN A 297 22.17 14.35 11.45
CA ASN A 297 23.08 14.58 12.59
C ASN A 297 24.51 15.02 12.19
N GLY A 298 24.76 15.33 10.91
CA GLY A 298 26.12 15.50 10.37
C GLY A 298 26.43 16.86 9.73
N SER A 299 25.68 17.92 10.01
CA SER A 299 25.97 19.26 9.48
C SER A 299 25.85 20.29 10.59
N ASN A 300 26.92 20.40 11.39
CA ASN A 300 27.29 21.61 12.13
C ASN A 300 28.52 22.21 11.45
#